data_AF-A0A0G0KEU1-F1
#
_entry.id   AF-A0A0G0KEU1-F1
#
_cell.length_a   1.000
_cell.length_b   1.000
_cell.length_c   1.000
_cell.angle_alpha   90.00
_cell.angle_beta   90.00
_cell.angle_gamma   90.00
#
_symmetry.space_group_name_H-M   'P 1'
#
loop_
_entity.id
_entity.type
_entity.pdbx_description
1 polymer ?
#
loop_
_entity_poly.entity_id
_entity_poly.type
_entity_poly.pdbx_seq_one_letter_code
_entity_poly.pdbx_strand_id
1 'polypeptide(L)' 'MLKDYLKQSSFQFEEKYVDQDEAAKEEMMHDSGGFLGVPFTVIVKDDGSKETIVGFDKGRIDKILQIYN' A
#
# COMPACT_ATOMS: atom_id res chain seq x y z
N MET A 1 11.85 0.57 -4.63
CA MET A 1 10.97 0.11 -5.74
C MET A 1 9.55 0.65 -5.61
N LEU A 2 8.70 0.18 -4.69
CA LEU A 2 7.33 0.70 -4.55
C LEU A 2 7.29 2.21 -4.25
N LYS A 3 8.01 2.66 -3.21
CA LYS A 3 8.06 4.09 -2.82
C LYS A 3 8.51 4.96 -3.99
N ASP A 4 9.56 4.54 -4.68
CA ASP A 4 10.09 5.26 -5.85
C ASP A 4 9.06 5.31 -6.99
N TYR A 5 8.34 4.21 -7.21
CA TYR A 5 7.29 4.12 -8.22
C TYR A 5 6.12 5.09 -7.96
N LEU A 6 5.65 5.15 -6.71
CA LEU A 6 4.57 6.06 -6.31
C LEU A 6 5.01 7.52 -6.40
N LYS A 7 6.25 7.84 -6.00
CA LYS A 7 6.85 9.19 -6.14
C LYS A 7 6.92 9.63 -7.60
N GLN A 8 7.33 8.74 -8.52
CA GLN A 8 7.37 9.04 -9.96
C GLN A 8 5.98 9.32 -10.54
N SER A 9 4.95 8.67 -9.99
CA SER A 9 3.57 8.79 -10.44
C SER A 9 2.80 9.94 -9.76
N SER A 10 3.50 10.79 -8.99
CA SER A 10 2.94 11.97 -8.29
C SER A 10 1.81 11.67 -7.28
N PHE A 11 1.73 10.45 -6.77
CA PHE A 11 0.77 10.11 -5.72
C PHE A 11 1.29 10.54 -4.34
N GLN A 12 0.40 11.14 -3.54
CA GLN A 12 0.62 11.33 -2.11
C GLN A 12 0.43 9.99 -1.41
N PHE A 13 1.33 9.65 -0.50
CA PHE A 13 1.21 8.45 0.32
C PHE A 13 1.87 8.65 1.68
N GLU A 14 1.39 7.90 2.67
CA GLU A 14 1.99 7.82 3.99
C GLU A 14 2.90 6.58 4.05
N GLU A 15 4.09 6.75 4.61
CA GLU A 15 5.00 5.65 4.89
C GLU A 15 4.89 5.26 6.36
N LYS A 16 4.44 4.03 6.62
CA LYS A 16 4.41 3.46 7.97
C LYS A 16 5.52 2.43 8.16
N TYR A 17 6.28 2.55 9.25
CA TYR A 17 7.40 1.68 9.59
C TYR A 17 6.97 0.66 10.65
N VAL A 18 6.45 -0.47 10.21
CA VAL A 18 5.86 -1.52 11.08
C VAL A 18 6.88 -2.22 12.01
N ASP A 19 8.17 -2.01 11.78
CA ASP A 19 9.26 -2.46 12.64
C ASP A 19 9.60 -1.45 13.76
N GLN A 20 9.06 -0.23 13.68
CA GLN A 20 9.30 0.86 14.63
C GLN A 20 8.03 1.36 15.31
N ASP A 21 6.87 1.14 14.69
CA ASP A 21 5.56 1.56 15.15
C ASP A 21 4.64 0.34 15.32
N GLU A 22 4.34 0.00 16.57
CA GLU A 22 3.48 -1.14 16.91
C GLU A 22 2.04 -0.90 16.43
N ALA A 23 1.54 0.34 16.44
CA ALA A 23 0.19 0.63 15.96
C ALA A 23 0.10 0.41 14.43
N ALA A 24 1.12 0.81 13.69
CA ALA A 24 1.20 0.51 12.25
C ALA A 24 1.27 -0.99 11.96
N LYS A 25 1.95 -1.76 12.82
CA LYS A 25 2.04 -3.22 12.71
C LYS A 25 0.70 -3.89 13.02
N GLU A 26 -0.02 -3.44 14.04
CA GLU A 26 -1.37 -3.90 14.35
C GLU A 26 -2.35 -3.62 13.21
N GLU A 27 -2.31 -2.40 12.65
CA GLU A 27 -3.10 -2.01 11.47
C GLU A 27 -2.79 -2.91 10.26
N MET A 28 -1.50 -3.15 9.97
CA MET A 28 -1.09 -4.07 8.90
C MET A 28 -1.59 -5.48 9.15
N MET A 29 -1.47 -6.01 10.36
CA MET A 29 -1.92 -7.36 10.71
C MET A 29 -3.42 -7.52 10.47
N HIS A 30 -4.21 -6.50 10.84
CA HIS A 30 -5.65 -6.47 10.61
C HIS A 30 -6.00 -6.42 9.12
N ASP A 31 -5.49 -5.41 8.40
CA ASP A 31 -5.85 -5.15 7.00
C ASP A 31 -5.34 -6.24 6.03
N SER A 32 -4.27 -6.96 6.41
CA SER A 32 -3.68 -8.03 5.59
C SER A 32 -4.19 -9.44 5.90
N GLY A 33 -5.00 -9.62 6.94
CA GLY A 33 -5.42 -10.95 7.40
C GLY A 33 -4.29 -11.75 8.08
N GLY A 34 -3.37 -11.08 8.77
CA GLY A 34 -2.28 -11.70 9.53
C GLY A 34 -0.93 -11.77 8.81
N PHE A 35 -0.80 -11.21 7.61
CA PHE A 35 0.46 -11.17 6.88
C PHE A 35 1.35 -10.00 7.34
N LEU A 36 2.63 -10.26 7.61
CA LEU A 36 3.57 -9.27 8.18
C LEU A 36 4.79 -8.99 7.27
N GLY A 37 4.73 -9.35 5.99
CA GLY A 37 5.81 -9.08 5.03
C GLY A 37 5.71 -7.68 4.42
N VAL A 38 6.86 -7.02 4.23
CA VAL A 38 6.94 -5.72 3.55
C VAL A 38 7.50 -5.87 2.13
N PRO A 39 7.06 -5.05 1.15
CA PRO A 39 6.06 -4.00 1.28
C PRO A 39 4.61 -4.55 1.34
N PHE A 40 3.74 -3.81 2.03
CA PHE A 40 2.29 -3.96 2.00
C PHE A 40 1.67 -2.59 1.71
N THR A 41 0.60 -2.56 0.91
CA THR A 41 -0.04 -1.31 0.48
C THR A 41 -1.52 -1.39 0.71
N VAL A 42 -2.07 -0.36 1.35
CA VAL A 42 -3.51 -0.10 1.44
C VAL A 42 -3.82 1.10 0.56
N ILE A 43 -4.76 0.95 -0.36
CA ILE A 43 -5.25 2.03 -1.21
C ILE A 43 -6.70 2.28 -0.79
N VAL A 44 -6.97 3.48 -0.28
CA VAL A 44 -8.32 3.95 0.03
C VAL A 44 -8.84 4.74 -1.17
N LYS A 45 -9.97 4.33 -1.72
CA LYS A 45 -10.62 5.02 -2.85
C LYS A 45 -11.56 6.12 -2.35
N ASP A 46 -12.03 6.97 -3.27
CA ASP A 46 -12.94 8.08 -2.97
C ASP A 46 -14.28 7.62 -2.38
N ASP A 47 -14.72 6.39 -2.69
CA ASP A 47 -15.92 5.77 -2.12
C ASP A 47 -15.71 5.17 -0.72
N GLY A 48 -14.51 5.30 -0.16
CA GLY A 48 -14.11 4.75 1.15
C GLY A 48 -13.75 3.27 1.12
N SER A 49 -13.83 2.60 -0.04
CA SER A 49 -13.41 1.21 -0.16
C SER A 49 -11.88 1.08 -0.08
N LYS A 50 -11.41 -0.03 0.50
CA LYS A 50 -9.99 -0.36 0.64
C LYS A 50 -9.61 -1.49 -0.32
N GLU A 51 -8.47 -1.31 -0.99
CA GLU A 51 -7.76 -2.38 -1.69
C GLU A 51 -6.43 -2.65 -1.01
N THR A 52 -6.09 -3.92 -0.83
CA THR A 52 -4.82 -4.32 -0.20
C THR A 52 -3.94 -5.11 -1.16
N ILE A 53 -2.64 -4.83 -1.13
CA ILE A 53 -1.63 -5.47 -1.97
C ILE A 53 -0.48 -5.95 -1.09
N VAL A 54 -0.20 -7.25 -1.18
CA VAL A 54 0.97 -7.89 -0.56
C VAL A 54 2.12 -7.88 -1.56
N GLY A 55 3.30 -7.45 -1.11
CA GLY A 55 4.48 -7.31 -1.96
C GLY A 55 4.36 -6.13 -2.92
N PHE A 56 5.21 -6.13 -3.96
CA PHE A 56 5.18 -5.11 -5.00
C PHE A 56 4.61 -5.70 -6.30
N ASP A 57 3.36 -5.34 -6.61
CA ASP A 57 2.68 -5.70 -7.86
C ASP A 57 2.34 -4.44 -8.65
N LYS A 58 3.23 -4.06 -9.57
CA LYS A 58 3.04 -2.88 -10.42
C LYS A 58 1.73 -2.95 -11.21
N GLY A 59 1.40 -4.11 -11.80
CA GLY A 59 0.21 -4.24 -12.65
C GLY A 59 -1.08 -4.04 -11.86
N ARG A 60 -1.15 -4.58 -10.64
CA ARG A 60 -2.29 -4.36 -9.75
C ARG A 60 -2.38 -2.91 -9.27
N ILE A 61 -1.26 -2.29 -8.92
CA ILE A 61 -1.20 -0.87 -8.54
C ILE A 61 -1.72 0.00 -9.69
N ASP A 62 -1.23 -0.22 -10.91
CA ASP A 62 -1.62 0.55 -12.10
C ASP A 62 -3.11 0.46 -12.36
N LYS A 63 -3.66 -0.75 -12.24
CA LYS A 63 -5.09 -1.00 -12.42
C LYS A 63 -5.94 -0.27 -11.37
N ILE A 64 -5.53 -0.29 -10.10
CA ILE A 64 -6.29 0.32 -9.00
C ILE A 64 -6.19 1.85 -9.07
N LEU A 65 -4.99 2.38 -9.30
CA LEU A 65 -4.71 3.82 -9.36
C LEU A 65 -4.97 4.43 -10.75
N GLN A 66 -5.43 3.63 -11.71
CA GLN A 66 -5.72 4.05 -13.08
C GLN A 66 -4.53 4.73 -13.79
N ILE A 67 -3.32 4.21 -13.56
CA ILE A 67 -2.09 4.64 -14.22
C ILE A 67 -2.02 3.94 -15.57
N TYR A 68 -2.40 4.63 -16.64
CA TYR A 68 -2.29 4.15 -18.01
C TYR A 68 -1.17 4.93 -18.72
N ASN A 69 -0.15 4.20 -19.18
CA ASN A 69 0.92 4.74 -20.03
C ASN A 69 0.43 4.98 -21.46
#